data_AF-X0VQZ9-F1
#
_entry.id   AF-X0VQZ9-F1
#
_cell.length_a   1.000
_cell.length_b   1.000
_cell.length_c   1.000
_cell.angle_alpha   90.00
_cell.angle_beta   90.00
_cell.angle_gamma   90.00
#
_symmetry.space_group_name_H-M   'P 1'
#
loop_
_entity.id
_entity.type
_entity.pdbx_description
1 polymer ?
#
loop_
_entity_poly.entity_id
_entity_poly.type
_entity_poly.pdbx_seq_one_letter_code
_entity_poly.pdbx_strand_id
1 'polypeptide(L)'
;WKKHAHKGRAGWTEKSKKSYRKKMSGPNNPAWKGGVTYRKRGPLMGSDNPSWKGGITYRNRKGNYAQFSIKYVRCPEEYLAMARKDGYIMEHRLLVARYLERCLPRTEVIHHKNHDPTDNRLENLALFKNNTQHKSFEGNGNPQPLWQL
;
A
#
# COMPACT_ATOMS: atom_id res chain seq x y z
N TRP A 1 -18.50 -1.57 15.72
CA TRP A 1 -19.39 -1.35 14.55
C TRP A 1 -20.51 -2.39 14.44
N LYS A 2 -20.24 -3.68 14.17
CA LYS A 2 -21.28 -4.73 13.95
C LYS A 2 -22.31 -4.87 15.09
N LYS A 3 -21.89 -4.78 16.35
CA LYS A 3 -22.77 -4.81 17.56
C LYS A 3 -23.73 -3.63 17.71
N HIS A 4 -23.52 -2.51 16.99
CA HIS A 4 -24.35 -1.30 17.11
C HIS A 4 -24.99 -0.89 15.78
N ALA A 5 -24.63 -1.51 14.66
CA ALA A 5 -25.19 -1.21 13.34
C ALA A 5 -26.72 -1.42 13.29
N HIS A 6 -27.24 -2.40 14.02
CA HIS A 6 -28.69 -2.66 14.14
C HIS A 6 -29.41 -1.64 15.03
N LYS A 7 -28.70 -0.91 15.89
CA LYS A 7 -29.27 0.09 16.80
C LYS A 7 -29.59 1.42 16.10
N GLY A 8 -29.36 1.53 14.78
CA GLY A 8 -29.52 2.76 14.01
C GLY A 8 -30.94 3.35 14.10
N ARG A 9 -31.88 2.85 13.30
CA ARG A 9 -33.24 3.43 13.21
C ARG A 9 -34.19 3.00 14.34
N ALA A 10 -33.70 2.22 15.31
CA ALA A 10 -34.52 1.66 16.39
C ALA A 10 -35.16 2.74 17.28
N GLY A 11 -34.56 3.92 17.42
CA GLY A 11 -35.10 5.05 18.18
C GLY A 11 -35.80 6.13 17.34
N TRP A 12 -36.15 5.85 16.08
CA TRP A 12 -36.75 6.87 15.21
C TRP A 12 -38.25 7.01 15.41
N THR A 13 -38.69 8.23 15.74
CA THR A 13 -40.11 8.60 15.74
C THR A 13 -40.65 8.70 14.31
N GLU A 14 -41.96 8.56 14.13
CA GLU A 14 -42.58 8.72 12.80
C GLU A 14 -42.33 10.09 12.18
N LYS A 15 -42.27 11.14 13.02
CA LYS A 15 -41.89 12.50 12.61
C LYS A 15 -40.46 12.54 12.05
N SER A 16 -39.51 11.86 12.69
CA SER A 16 -38.12 11.82 12.22
C SER A 16 -37.99 11.00 10.92
N LYS A 17 -38.72 9.88 10.79
CA LYS A 17 -38.80 9.09 9.56
C LYS A 17 -39.34 9.91 8.38
N LYS A 18 -40.44 10.64 8.58
CA LYS A 18 -41.06 11.47 7.54
C LYS A 18 -40.16 12.64 7.10
N SER A 19 -39.51 13.31 8.07
CA SER A 19 -38.53 14.36 7.81
C SER A 19 -37.32 13.86 7.02
N TYR A 20 -36.74 12.73 7.44
CA TYR A 20 -35.61 12.12 6.75
C TYR A 20 -35.99 11.67 5.34
N ARG A 21 -37.16 11.03 5.16
CA ARG A 21 -37.64 10.61 3.84
C ARG A 21 -37.75 11.80 2.89
N LYS A 22 -38.34 12.92 3.34
CA LYS A 22 -38.46 14.16 2.57
C LYS A 22 -37.11 14.75 2.15
N LYS A 23 -36.08 14.66 3.01
CA LYS A 23 -34.71 15.15 2.72
C LYS A 23 -33.95 14.23 1.75
N MET A 24 -34.20 12.93 1.81
CA MET A 24 -33.47 11.93 1.01
C MET A 24 -34.14 11.59 -0.33
N SER A 25 -35.31 12.15 -0.63
CA SER A 25 -36.06 11.92 -1.87
C SER A 25 -36.16 13.18 -2.73
N GLY A 26 -36.07 13.02 -4.05
CA GLY A 26 -36.36 14.07 -5.01
C GLY A 26 -35.32 15.21 -5.02
N PRO A 27 -35.69 16.39 -5.54
CA PRO A 27 -34.80 17.54 -5.76
C PRO A 27 -34.08 18.08 -4.51
N ASN A 28 -34.58 17.77 -3.32
CA ASN A 28 -34.02 18.24 -2.05
C ASN A 28 -32.82 17.43 -1.55
N ASN A 29 -32.55 16.28 -2.16
CA ASN A 29 -31.40 15.46 -1.81
C ASN A 29 -30.15 16.02 -2.54
N PRO A 30 -29.05 16.35 -1.84
CA PRO A 30 -27.81 16.83 -2.48
C PRO A 30 -27.22 15.85 -3.50
N ALA A 31 -27.55 14.56 -3.41
CA ALA A 31 -27.16 13.53 -4.37
C ALA A 31 -28.12 13.41 -5.59
N TRP A 32 -29.14 14.28 -5.68
CA TRP A 32 -30.10 14.33 -6.77
C TRP A 32 -29.66 15.33 -7.84
N LYS A 33 -29.29 14.84 -9.02
CA LYS A 33 -29.01 15.66 -10.20
C LYS A 33 -29.92 15.23 -11.35
N GLY A 34 -30.99 15.99 -11.60
CA GLY A 34 -31.83 15.84 -12.80
C GLY A 34 -32.53 14.47 -12.98
N GLY A 35 -32.92 13.80 -11.89
CA GLY A 35 -33.66 12.53 -11.96
C GLY A 35 -32.82 11.25 -11.80
N VAL A 36 -31.49 11.36 -11.69
CA VAL A 36 -30.60 10.21 -11.41
C VAL A 36 -29.88 10.43 -10.08
N THR A 37 -29.96 9.45 -9.17
CA THR A 37 -29.10 9.43 -7.99
C THR A 37 -27.71 8.92 -8.39
N TYR A 38 -26.77 9.84 -8.60
CA TYR A 38 -25.37 9.49 -8.86
C TYR A 38 -24.73 8.99 -7.57
N ARG A 39 -24.85 7.70 -7.28
CA ARG A 39 -23.88 7.04 -6.40
C ARG A 39 -22.63 6.85 -7.25
N LYS A 40 -21.48 7.48 -6.94
CA LYS A 40 -20.20 7.07 -7.55
C LYS A 40 -20.04 5.57 -7.26
N ARG A 41 -20.28 4.71 -8.25
CA ARG A 41 -20.37 3.24 -8.09
C ARG A 41 -19.01 2.54 -8.18
N GLY A 42 -17.91 3.27 -7.98
CA GLY A 42 -16.56 2.71 -8.01
C GLY A 42 -15.70 3.25 -6.86
N PRO A 43 -14.71 2.47 -6.39
CA PRO A 43 -13.71 3.00 -5.47
C PRO A 43 -13.00 4.18 -6.13
N LEU A 44 -12.76 5.25 -5.36
CA LEU A 44 -11.91 6.35 -5.82
C LEU A 44 -10.49 5.80 -6.04
N MET A 45 -9.90 6.08 -7.19
CA MET A 45 -8.57 5.60 -7.58
C MET A 45 -7.65 6.78 -7.93
N GLY A 46 -6.35 6.60 -7.74
CA GLY A 46 -5.36 7.64 -8.08
C GLY A 46 -5.65 8.96 -7.39
N SER A 47 -5.41 10.06 -8.10
CA SER A 47 -5.63 11.44 -7.62
C SER A 47 -7.04 11.74 -7.16
N ASP A 48 -8.04 11.00 -7.63
CA ASP A 48 -9.43 11.19 -7.21
C ASP A 48 -9.72 10.65 -5.80
N ASN A 49 -8.80 9.86 -5.23
CA ASN A 49 -8.88 9.38 -3.86
C ASN A 49 -8.14 10.35 -2.93
N PRO A 50 -8.81 11.02 -1.96
CA PRO A 50 -8.14 11.93 -1.02
C PRO A 50 -7.04 11.27 -0.17
N SER A 51 -7.08 9.94 -0.04
CA SER A 51 -6.03 9.17 0.65
C SER A 51 -4.84 8.82 -0.24
N TRP A 52 -4.88 9.15 -1.54
CA TRP A 52 -3.79 8.90 -2.47
C TRP A 52 -2.68 9.92 -2.29
N LYS A 53 -1.48 9.41 -1.97
CA LYS A 53 -0.29 10.20 -1.71
C LYS A 53 0.70 10.06 -2.87
N GLY A 54 0.25 10.38 -4.09
CA GLY A 54 1.08 10.32 -5.30
C GLY A 54 1.58 8.92 -5.67
N GLY A 55 0.84 7.87 -5.29
CA GLY A 55 1.27 6.48 -5.51
C GLY A 55 2.25 5.95 -4.46
N ILE A 56 2.39 6.62 -3.31
CA ILE A 56 3.13 6.12 -2.17
C ILE A 56 2.15 5.46 -1.18
N THR A 57 2.49 4.27 -0.70
CA THR A 57 1.74 3.60 0.36
C THR A 57 2.70 2.97 1.38
N TYR A 58 2.29 2.96 2.63
CA TYR A 58 3.05 2.35 3.73
C TYR A 58 2.29 1.14 4.23
N ARG A 59 3.01 0.04 4.50
CA ARG A 59 2.39 -1.17 5.06
C ARG A 59 3.14 -1.59 6.31
N ASN A 60 2.40 -1.68 7.40
CA ASN A 60 2.90 -2.21 8.66
C ASN A 60 3.07 -3.73 8.53
N ARG A 61 4.17 -4.27 9.04
CA ARG A 61 4.34 -5.73 9.16
C ARG A 61 3.72 -6.23 10.45
N LYS A 62 3.64 -7.55 10.59
CA LYS A 62 3.31 -8.25 11.83
C LYS A 62 4.58 -8.88 12.40
N GLY A 63 4.60 -9.16 13.70
CA GLY A 63 5.74 -9.80 14.39
C GLY A 63 6.85 -8.80 14.74
N ASN A 64 8.10 -9.27 14.76
CA ASN A 64 9.28 -8.52 15.25
C ASN A 64 9.63 -7.24 14.48
N TYR A 65 8.95 -7.00 13.35
CA TYR A 65 9.11 -5.82 12.51
C TYR A 65 7.86 -4.96 12.46
N ALA A 66 6.94 -5.12 13.42
CA ALA A 66 5.68 -4.38 13.45
C ALA A 66 5.88 -2.88 13.66
N GLN A 67 6.98 -2.45 14.28
CA GLN A 67 7.32 -1.04 14.44
C GLN A 67 7.69 -0.35 13.13
N PHE A 68 8.10 -1.11 12.10
CA PHE A 68 8.55 -0.53 10.84
C PHE A 68 7.43 -0.43 9.81
N SER A 69 7.28 0.77 9.26
CA SER A 69 6.36 1.07 8.16
C SER A 69 7.11 0.98 6.84
N ILE A 70 6.94 -0.13 6.11
CA ILE A 70 7.66 -0.34 4.85
C ILE A 70 7.05 0.52 3.75
N LYS A 71 7.89 1.29 3.06
CA LYS A 71 7.49 2.16 1.96
C LYS A 71 7.36 1.37 0.65
N TYR A 72 6.20 1.50 0.04
CA TYR A 72 5.88 0.99 -1.30
C TYR A 72 5.57 2.17 -2.21
N VAL A 73 6.00 2.06 -3.46
CA VAL A 73 5.78 3.07 -4.49
C VAL A 73 5.06 2.44 -5.67
N ARG A 74 4.32 3.26 -6.43
CA ARG A 74 3.70 2.82 -7.68
C ARG A 74 4.80 2.35 -8.62
N CYS A 75 4.67 1.13 -9.12
CA CYS A 75 5.70 0.55 -9.96
C CYS A 75 5.72 1.26 -11.33
N PRO A 76 6.88 1.75 -11.79
CA PRO A 76 7.05 2.18 -13.18
C PRO A 76 6.83 1.01 -14.14
N GLU A 77 6.52 1.35 -15.40
CA GLU A 77 6.19 0.36 -16.43
C GLU A 77 7.35 -0.60 -16.70
N GLU A 78 8.58 -0.08 -16.74
CA GLU A 78 9.80 -0.86 -16.99
C GLU A 78 10.05 -1.97 -15.94
N TYR A 79 9.52 -1.80 -14.73
CA TYR A 79 9.77 -2.67 -13.58
C TYR A 79 8.56 -3.50 -13.14
N LEU A 80 7.47 -3.50 -13.94
CA LEU A 80 6.21 -4.16 -13.60
C LEU A 80 6.36 -5.64 -13.26
N ALA A 81 7.36 -6.33 -13.80
CA ALA A 81 7.65 -7.74 -13.50
C ALA A 81 7.95 -7.99 -12.00
N MET A 82 8.43 -6.98 -11.28
CA MET A 82 8.68 -7.03 -9.83
C MET A 82 7.49 -6.54 -9.00
N ALA A 83 6.49 -5.92 -9.63
CA ALA A 83 5.34 -5.38 -8.93
C ALA A 83 4.48 -6.48 -8.31
N ARG A 84 3.79 -6.12 -7.23
CA ARG A 84 2.69 -6.91 -6.69
C ARG A 84 1.47 -6.78 -7.59
N LYS A 85 0.46 -7.63 -7.38
CA LYS A 85 -0.81 -7.63 -8.14
C LYS A 85 -1.56 -6.29 -8.09
N ASP A 86 -1.32 -5.47 -7.08
CA ASP A 86 -1.90 -4.12 -6.93
C ASP A 86 -1.11 -3.02 -7.68
N GLY A 87 -0.01 -3.36 -8.35
CA GLY A 87 0.84 -2.43 -9.11
C GLY A 87 1.81 -1.62 -8.25
N TYR A 88 2.09 -2.08 -7.03
CA TYR A 88 3.06 -1.46 -6.13
C TYR A 88 4.31 -2.33 -5.95
N ILE A 89 5.45 -1.68 -5.75
CA ILE A 89 6.76 -2.32 -5.52
C ILE A 89 7.38 -1.77 -4.22
N MET A 90 8.18 -2.59 -3.53
CA MET A 90 8.96 -2.13 -2.37
C MET A 90 10.05 -1.15 -2.83
N GLU A 91 10.19 -0.03 -2.15
CA GLU A 91 11.09 1.05 -2.58
C GLU A 91 12.55 0.58 -2.70
N HIS A 92 13.11 -0.13 -1.72
CA HIS A 92 14.48 -0.64 -1.78
C HIS A 92 14.72 -1.53 -3.01
N ARG A 93 13.75 -2.36 -3.42
CA ARG A 93 13.87 -3.17 -4.65
C ARG A 93 13.91 -2.30 -5.89
N LEU A 94 13.07 -1.27 -5.95
CA LEU A 94 13.06 -0.36 -7.10
C LEU A 94 14.36 0.43 -7.21
N LEU A 95 14.90 0.92 -6.08
CA LEU A 95 16.14 1.69 -6.07
C LEU A 95 17.33 0.85 -6.58
N VAL A 96 17.49 -0.37 -6.08
CA VAL A 96 18.56 -1.28 -6.54
C VAL A 96 18.36 -1.70 -8.00
N ALA A 97 17.12 -1.99 -8.42
CA ALA A 97 16.82 -2.33 -9.81
C ALA A 97 17.10 -1.20 -10.79
N ARG A 98 16.84 0.05 -10.38
CA ARG A 98 17.19 1.25 -11.14
C ARG A 98 18.69 1.44 -11.24
N TYR A 99 19.40 1.25 -10.13
CA TYR A 99 20.85 1.33 -10.11
C TYR A 99 21.51 0.29 -11.01
N LEU A 100 20.98 -0.95 -11.03
CA LEU A 100 21.50 -2.04 -11.85
C LEU A 100 20.91 -2.09 -13.26
N GLU A 101 20.01 -1.16 -13.60
CA GLU A 101 19.31 -1.08 -14.89
C GLU A 101 18.63 -2.40 -15.32
N ARG A 102 18.17 -3.22 -14.36
CA ARG A 102 17.48 -4.49 -14.64
C ARG A 102 16.45 -4.83 -13.58
N CYS A 103 15.45 -5.64 -13.96
CA CYS A 103 14.57 -6.26 -12.97
C CYS A 103 15.32 -7.28 -12.10
N LEU A 104 15.00 -7.28 -10.81
CA LEU A 104 15.50 -8.25 -9.85
C LEU A 104 14.55 -9.46 -9.80
N PRO A 105 14.99 -10.69 -10.10
CA PRO A 105 14.19 -11.89 -9.90
C PRO A 105 13.73 -12.03 -8.44
N ARG A 106 12.64 -12.79 -8.25
CA ARG A 106 12.08 -13.06 -6.91
C ARG A 106 13.04 -13.82 -5.99
N THR A 107 14.01 -14.52 -6.57
CA THR A 107 15.04 -15.24 -5.83
C THR A 107 16.01 -14.28 -5.17
N GLU A 108 16.35 -13.16 -5.83
CA GLU A 108 17.28 -12.17 -5.29
C GLU A 108 16.66 -11.40 -4.11
N VAL A 109 17.46 -11.23 -3.06
CA VAL A 109 17.04 -10.62 -1.79
C VAL A 109 17.93 -9.41 -1.52
N ILE A 110 17.32 -8.35 -1.00
CA ILE A 110 18.05 -7.16 -0.54
C ILE A 110 18.17 -7.22 0.97
N HIS A 111 19.38 -6.97 1.45
CA HIS A 111 19.74 -6.86 2.85
C HIS A 111 20.00 -5.40 3.20
N HIS A 112 19.47 -4.96 4.34
CA HIS A 112 19.75 -3.66 4.94
C HIS A 112 20.90 -3.82 5.94
N LYS A 113 22.05 -3.20 5.66
CA LYS A 113 23.30 -3.35 6.44
C LYS A 113 23.12 -2.88 7.90
N ASN A 114 22.35 -1.81 8.11
CA ASN A 114 22.04 -1.29 9.44
C ASN A 114 20.85 -1.98 10.14
N HIS A 115 20.27 -3.02 9.54
CA HIS A 115 19.07 -3.71 10.00
C HIS A 115 17.82 -2.82 10.18
N ASP A 116 17.82 -1.59 9.66
CA ASP A 116 16.67 -0.70 9.58
C ASP A 116 16.00 -0.83 8.20
N PRO A 117 14.82 -1.47 8.11
CA PRO A 117 14.14 -1.67 6.84
C PRO A 117 13.48 -0.39 6.29
N THR A 118 13.56 0.74 7.00
CA THR A 118 13.07 2.05 6.54
C THR A 118 14.15 2.88 5.86
N ASP A 119 15.43 2.58 6.11
CA ASP A 119 16.56 3.25 5.49
C ASP A 119 16.90 2.62 4.13
N ASN A 120 16.30 3.14 3.07
CA ASN A 120 16.46 2.62 1.70
C ASN A 120 17.58 3.31 0.91
N ARG A 121 18.52 4.01 1.56
CA ARG A 121 19.68 4.60 0.86
C ARG A 121 20.53 3.50 0.23
N LEU A 122 21.03 3.72 -1.00
CA LEU A 122 21.72 2.67 -1.78
C LEU A 122 22.95 2.12 -1.05
N GLU A 123 23.68 2.96 -0.33
CA GLU A 123 24.84 2.60 0.50
C GLU A 123 24.50 1.65 1.66
N ASN A 124 23.25 1.66 2.13
CA ASN A 124 22.76 0.78 3.19
C ASN A 124 22.21 -0.56 2.63
N LEU A 125 22.16 -0.73 1.31
CA LEU A 125 21.59 -1.91 0.68
C LEU A 125 22.69 -2.82 0.11
N ALA A 126 22.44 -4.13 0.22
CA ALA A 126 23.25 -5.15 -0.42
C ALA A 126 22.34 -6.20 -1.09
N LEU A 127 22.70 -6.66 -2.29
CA LEU A 127 21.95 -7.65 -3.06
C LEU A 127 22.56 -9.05 -2.90
N PHE A 128 21.73 -10.04 -2.60
CA PHE A 128 22.11 -11.44 -2.50
C PHE A 128 21.39 -12.28 -3.54
N LYS A 129 22.02 -13.36 -4.01
CA LYS A 129 21.45 -14.28 -5.00
C LYS A 129 20.16 -14.93 -4.52
N ASN A 130 20.12 -15.29 -3.23
CA ASN A 130 18.99 -15.92 -2.59
C ASN A 130 18.98 -15.73 -1.07
N ASN A 131 17.86 -16.11 -0.47
CA ASN A 131 17.65 -16.01 0.97
C ASN A 131 18.62 -16.88 1.79
N THR A 132 19.11 -17.99 1.22
CA THR A 132 20.09 -18.86 1.88
C THR A 132 21.42 -18.13 2.05
N GLN A 133 21.91 -17.46 0.99
CA GLN A 133 23.14 -16.67 1.07
C GLN A 133 22.99 -15.48 2.01
N HIS A 134 21.85 -14.77 1.95
CA HIS A 134 21.57 -13.67 2.88
C HIS A 134 21.63 -14.12 4.35
N LYS A 135 20.98 -15.24 4.71
CA LYS A 135 21.04 -15.77 6.07
C LYS A 135 22.44 -16.25 6.48
N SER A 136 23.18 -16.87 5.56
CA SER A 136 24.57 -17.29 5.81
C SER A 136 25.47 -16.10 6.09
N PHE A 137 25.28 -15.01 5.36
CA PHE A 137 26.00 -13.75 5.57
C PHE A 137 25.72 -13.15 6.94
N GLU A 138 24.47 -13.15 7.41
CA GLU A 138 24.13 -12.63 8.75
C GLU A 138 24.80 -13.40 9.89
N GLY A 139 25.06 -14.71 9.72
CA GLY A 139 25.73 -15.52 10.74
C GLY A 139 27.27 -15.44 10.67
N ASN A 140 27.81 -15.54 9.46
CA ASN A 140 29.23 -15.86 9.26
C ASN A 140 29.97 -14.84 8.36
N GLY A 141 29.31 -13.79 7.89
CA GLY A 141 29.86 -12.79 6.96
C GLY A 141 30.13 -13.31 5.55
N ASN A 142 29.70 -14.54 5.22
CA ASN A 142 29.92 -15.18 3.92
C ASN A 142 28.64 -15.89 3.43
N PRO A 143 28.38 -15.92 2.10
CA PRO A 143 29.19 -15.36 1.03
C PRO A 143 29.02 -13.83 0.87
N GLN A 144 29.92 -13.18 0.14
CA GLN A 144 29.80 -11.77 -0.21
C GLN A 144 28.53 -11.50 -1.05
N PRO A 145 27.91 -10.31 -0.90
CA PRO A 145 26.77 -9.94 -1.72
C PRO A 145 27.15 -9.82 -3.20
N LEU A 146 26.18 -10.05 -4.08
CA LEU A 146 26.32 -9.84 -5.53
C LEU A 146 26.57 -8.37 -5.87
N TRP A 147 26.05 -7.47 -5.05
CA TRP A 147 26.21 -6.03 -5.22
C TRP A 147 26.06 -5.32 -3.87
N GLN A 148 26.87 -4.30 -3.64
CA GLN A 148 26.75 -3.29 -2.59
C GLN A 148 27.57 -2.06 -3.00
N LEU A 149 27.22 -0.89 -2.47
CA LEU A 149 28.10 0.29 -2.49
C LEU A 149 29.00 0.33 -1.25
#